data_AF-A0A925X7H7-F1
#
_entry.id   AF-A0A925X7H7-F1
#
_cell.length_a   1.000
_cell.length_b   1.000
_cell.length_c   1.000
_cell.angle_alpha   90.00
_cell.angle_beta   90.00
_cell.angle_gamma   90.00
#
_symmetry.space_group_name_H-M   'P 1'
#
loop_
_entity.id
_entity.type
_entity.pdbx_description
1 polymer ?
#
loop_
_entity_poly.entity_id
_entity_poly.type
_entity_poly.pdbx_seq_one_letter_code
_entity_poly.pdbx_strand_id
1 'polypeptide(L)'
;ARAHCLFHQVEGLFVDTNVGFLDLKQTLYHFAKEMFGKDTKVRFRPSYFPFTEPSAEIDISCDIDNPKGCQLCGGSKNICKGTGWVEIGGSGMVDTNVLESCGIDSQIYTGFAFGMGIERITMLKYRIRDLRLFTENDVRFLRQF
;
A
#
# COMPACT_ATOMS: atom_id res chain seq x y z
N ALA A 1 15.64 12.81 -1.01
CA ALA A 1 15.79 11.83 -2.10
C ALA A 1 14.47 11.12 -2.37
N ARG A 2 14.23 10.57 -3.58
CA ARG A 2 12.97 9.86 -3.93
C ARG A 2 13.04 8.33 -3.78
N ALA A 3 14.24 7.78 -3.74
CA ALA A 3 14.52 6.36 -3.54
C ALA A 3 15.77 6.21 -2.67
N HIS A 4 15.89 5.07 -1.99
CA HIS A 4 17.03 4.68 -1.17
C HIS A 4 17.33 3.19 -1.42
N CYS A 5 18.60 2.78 -1.31
CA CYS A 5 19.00 1.39 -1.59
C CYS A 5 18.54 0.39 -0.52
N LEU A 6 18.16 0.89 0.65
CA LEU A 6 17.60 0.13 1.75
C LEU A 6 16.24 0.74 2.13
N PHE A 7 15.22 -0.09 2.23
CA PHE A 7 13.87 0.27 2.64
C PHE A 7 13.20 -0.96 3.25
N HIS A 8 12.11 -0.76 3.97
CA HIS A 8 11.35 -1.82 4.59
C HIS A 8 10.00 -1.98 3.88
N GLN A 9 9.62 -3.23 3.66
CA GLN A 9 8.36 -3.58 3.03
C GLN A 9 7.62 -4.58 3.92
N VAL A 10 6.30 -4.47 3.94
CA VAL A 10 5.43 -5.48 4.52
C VAL A 10 4.63 -6.11 3.38
N GLU A 11 4.56 -7.43 3.40
CA GLU A 11 3.77 -8.23 2.48
C GLU A 11 2.81 -9.12 3.27
N GLY A 12 1.61 -9.29 2.73
CA GLY A 12 0.62 -10.21 3.23
C GLY A 12 0.31 -11.26 2.18
N LEU A 13 0.16 -12.51 2.61
CA LEU A 13 -0.27 -13.64 1.81
C LEU A 13 -1.37 -14.37 2.58
N PHE A 14 -2.50 -14.57 1.94
CA PHE A 14 -3.61 -15.35 2.50
C PHE A 14 -4.02 -16.41 1.48
N VAL A 15 -3.98 -17.68 1.89
CA VAL A 15 -4.31 -18.84 1.06
C VAL A 15 -5.28 -19.72 1.83
N ASP A 16 -6.43 -19.99 1.22
CA ASP A 16 -7.46 -20.89 1.76
C ASP A 16 -8.33 -21.41 0.60
N THR A 17 -9.30 -22.26 0.91
CA THR A 17 -10.32 -22.68 -0.05
C THR A 17 -11.30 -21.54 -0.32
N ASN A 18 -11.66 -21.32 -1.59
CA ASN A 18 -12.67 -20.33 -2.01
C ASN A 18 -12.34 -18.86 -1.66
N VAL A 19 -11.06 -18.48 -1.72
CA VAL A 19 -10.62 -17.08 -1.59
C VAL A 19 -10.80 -16.37 -2.93
N GLY A 20 -11.50 -15.23 -2.92
CA GLY A 20 -11.77 -14.43 -4.10
C GLY A 20 -11.19 -13.01 -4.03
N PHE A 21 -11.31 -12.28 -5.15
CA PHE A 21 -10.86 -10.89 -5.24
C PHE A 21 -11.66 -9.94 -4.33
N LEU A 22 -12.87 -10.34 -3.92
CA LEU A 22 -13.67 -9.61 -2.94
C LEU A 22 -12.98 -9.58 -1.57
N ASP A 23 -12.41 -10.71 -1.13
CA ASP A 23 -11.75 -10.83 0.17
C ASP A 23 -10.50 -9.94 0.22
N LEU A 24 -9.72 -9.92 -0.88
CA LEU A 24 -8.61 -8.99 -1.05
C LEU A 24 -9.06 -7.53 -0.90
N LYS A 25 -10.12 -7.14 -1.63
CA LYS A 25 -10.65 -5.77 -1.60
C LYS A 25 -11.11 -5.38 -0.20
N GLN A 26 -11.84 -6.26 0.49
CA GLN A 26 -12.32 -6.01 1.84
C GLN A 26 -11.15 -5.88 2.82
N THR A 27 -10.20 -6.81 2.78
CA THR A 27 -9.00 -6.78 3.64
C THR A 27 -8.25 -5.46 3.51
N LEU A 28 -7.97 -5.04 2.28
CA LEU A 28 -7.25 -3.79 2.01
C LEU A 28 -8.09 -2.53 2.34
N TYR A 29 -9.40 -2.59 2.14
CA TYR A 29 -10.31 -1.52 2.55
C TYR A 29 -10.32 -1.33 4.07
N HIS A 30 -10.41 -2.42 4.83
CA HIS A 30 -10.33 -2.39 6.29
C HIS A 30 -8.97 -1.88 6.75
N PHE A 31 -7.88 -2.41 6.19
CA PHE A 31 -6.53 -1.96 6.49
C PHE A 31 -6.36 -0.44 6.28
N ALA A 32 -6.78 0.08 5.12
CA ALA A 32 -6.63 1.50 4.81
C ALA A 32 -7.41 2.40 5.78
N LYS A 33 -8.61 1.97 6.20
CA LYS A 33 -9.42 2.73 7.15
C LYS A 33 -8.84 2.75 8.56
N GLU A 34 -8.32 1.63 9.03
CA GLU A 34 -7.65 1.58 10.33
C GLU A 34 -6.34 2.38 10.33
N MET A 35 -5.60 2.37 9.21
CA MET A 35 -4.30 3.05 9.13
C MET A 35 -4.41 4.56 8.91
N PHE A 36 -5.34 5.01 8.05
CA PHE A 36 -5.45 6.40 7.57
C PHE A 36 -6.73 7.12 8.00
N GLY A 37 -7.70 6.43 8.60
CA GLY A 37 -8.94 7.00 9.13
C GLY A 37 -10.20 6.55 8.38
N LYS A 38 -11.35 6.65 9.03
CA LYS A 38 -12.64 6.05 8.59
C LYS A 38 -13.16 6.56 7.24
N ASP A 39 -12.81 7.79 6.88
CA ASP A 39 -13.26 8.47 5.66
C ASP A 39 -12.34 8.20 4.45
N THR A 40 -11.28 7.42 4.64
CA THR A 40 -10.36 7.04 3.56
C THR A 40 -11.09 6.22 2.51
N LYS A 41 -11.06 6.68 1.27
CA LYS A 41 -11.52 5.92 0.11
C LYS A 41 -10.35 5.18 -0.50
N VAL A 42 -10.62 3.95 -0.94
CA VAL A 42 -9.63 3.09 -1.60
C VAL A 42 -10.06 2.89 -3.05
N ARG A 43 -9.10 2.92 -3.96
CA ARG A 43 -9.30 2.64 -5.39
C ARG A 43 -8.29 1.60 -5.84
N PHE A 44 -8.78 0.65 -6.65
CA PHE A 44 -7.97 -0.37 -7.28
C PHE A 44 -7.83 -0.05 -8.76
N ARG A 45 -6.59 -0.03 -9.27
CA ARG A 45 -6.30 0.11 -10.69
C ARG A 45 -5.68 -1.18 -11.21
N PRO A 46 -6.16 -1.74 -12.33
CA PRO A 46 -5.50 -2.89 -12.96
C PRO A 46 -4.02 -2.60 -13.18
N SER A 47 -3.17 -3.54 -12.81
CA SER A 47 -1.72 -3.49 -13.03
C SER A 47 -1.22 -4.90 -13.35
N TYR A 48 0.10 -5.10 -13.37
CA TYR A 48 0.71 -6.39 -13.65
C TYR A 48 1.85 -6.67 -12.67
N PHE A 49 1.77 -7.82 -11.99
CA PHE A 49 2.85 -8.37 -11.19
C PHE A 49 3.01 -9.86 -11.54
N PRO A 50 4.24 -10.37 -11.77
CA PRO A 50 4.44 -11.75 -12.24
C PRO A 50 3.94 -12.86 -11.31
N PHE A 51 3.72 -12.55 -10.03
CA PHE A 51 3.31 -13.49 -8.99
C PHE A 51 1.82 -13.39 -8.64
N THR A 52 1.05 -12.52 -9.32
CA THR A 52 -0.39 -12.40 -9.13
C THR A 52 -1.17 -12.21 -10.43
N GLU A 53 -2.32 -12.88 -10.56
CA GLU A 53 -3.25 -12.71 -11.67
C GLU A 53 -4.71 -12.98 -11.21
N PRO A 54 -5.63 -11.99 -11.25
CA PRO A 54 -5.44 -10.60 -11.66
C PRO A 54 -4.67 -9.75 -10.65
N SER A 55 -3.96 -8.75 -11.17
CA SER A 55 -3.15 -7.77 -10.43
C SER A 55 -3.78 -6.38 -10.34
N ALA A 56 -3.56 -5.67 -9.24
CA ALA A 56 -4.06 -4.32 -9.00
C ALA A 56 -3.13 -3.46 -8.12
N GLU A 57 -2.94 -2.21 -8.52
CA GLU A 57 -2.37 -1.15 -7.68
C GLU A 57 -3.44 -0.57 -6.74
N ILE A 58 -3.01 -0.20 -5.53
CA ILE A 58 -3.85 0.34 -4.47
C ILE A 58 -3.57 1.83 -4.32
N ASP A 59 -4.60 2.65 -4.53
CA ASP A 59 -4.57 4.08 -4.24
C ASP A 59 -5.49 4.41 -3.06
N ILE A 60 -5.09 5.38 -2.23
CA ILE A 60 -5.95 5.99 -1.21
C ILE A 60 -6.27 7.44 -1.55
N SER A 61 -7.45 7.89 -1.16
CA SER A 61 -7.88 9.28 -1.35
C SER A 61 -7.10 10.22 -0.44
N CYS A 62 -6.63 11.32 -1.01
CA CYS A 62 -6.12 12.50 -0.31
C CYS A 62 -7.18 13.60 -0.44
N ASP A 63 -7.67 14.08 0.69
CA ASP A 63 -8.76 15.06 0.77
C ASP A 63 -8.30 16.44 0.28
N ILE A 64 -8.41 16.69 -1.03
CA ILE A 64 -7.96 17.94 -1.69
C ILE A 64 -8.83 19.12 -1.28
N ASP A 65 -10.11 18.89 -0.99
CA ASP A 65 -11.10 19.94 -0.77
C ASP A 65 -11.10 20.48 0.66
N ASN A 66 -10.19 19.98 1.52
CA ASN A 66 -10.06 20.46 2.88
C ASN A 66 -9.36 21.83 2.89
N PRO A 67 -10.00 22.91 3.39
CA PRO A 67 -9.42 24.25 3.43
C PRO A 67 -8.17 24.37 4.33
N LYS A 68 -7.87 23.35 5.15
CA LYS A 68 -6.63 23.26 5.95
C LYS A 68 -5.47 22.55 5.22
N GLY A 69 -5.65 22.19 3.94
CA GLY A 69 -4.75 21.35 3.14
C GLY A 69 -4.98 19.85 3.40
N CYS A 70 -4.73 19.00 2.39
CA CYS A 70 -4.97 17.56 2.50
C CYS A 70 -4.26 16.95 3.71
N GLN A 71 -5.00 16.22 4.56
CA GLN A 71 -4.45 15.67 5.81
C GLN A 71 -3.28 14.70 5.59
N LEU A 72 -3.30 13.97 4.47
CA LEU A 72 -2.30 12.97 4.07
C LEU A 72 -1.09 13.56 3.33
N CYS A 73 -1.24 14.66 2.60
CA CYS A 73 -0.13 15.28 1.87
C CYS A 73 0.27 16.68 2.37
N GLY A 74 -0.41 17.20 3.40
CA GLY A 74 -0.25 18.57 3.88
C GLY A 74 -0.55 19.64 2.83
N GLY A 75 -1.39 19.35 1.83
CA GLY A 75 -1.62 20.23 0.66
C GLY A 75 -0.50 20.21 -0.39
N SER A 76 0.48 19.30 -0.26
CA SER A 76 1.57 19.17 -1.24
C SER A 76 1.09 18.59 -2.56
N LYS A 77 1.02 19.44 -3.59
CA LYS A 77 0.74 19.04 -4.99
C LYS A 77 1.71 17.99 -5.53
N ASN A 78 2.92 17.88 -4.97
CA ASN A 78 3.92 16.91 -5.40
C ASN A 78 3.64 15.47 -4.95
N ILE A 79 2.84 15.29 -3.89
CA ILE A 79 2.54 13.96 -3.33
C ILE A 79 1.29 13.36 -3.98
N CYS A 80 0.20 14.13 -4.07
CA CYS A 80 -1.04 13.69 -4.70
C CYS A 80 -1.12 14.04 -6.20
N LYS A 81 -0.07 14.63 -6.78
CA LYS A 81 -0.03 15.14 -8.18
C LYS A 81 -1.23 16.00 -8.58
N GLY A 82 -1.96 16.56 -7.61
CA GLY A 82 -3.23 17.27 -7.84
C GLY A 82 -4.43 16.39 -8.22
N THR A 83 -4.31 15.06 -8.21
CA THR A 83 -5.39 14.12 -8.61
C THR A 83 -6.26 13.69 -7.43
N GLY A 84 -5.78 13.87 -6.20
CA GLY A 84 -6.49 13.48 -4.98
C GLY A 84 -6.34 12.01 -4.63
N TRP A 85 -5.41 11.32 -5.29
CA TRP A 85 -5.12 9.91 -5.04
C TRP A 85 -3.62 9.72 -4.86
N VAL A 86 -3.26 8.83 -3.93
CA VAL A 86 -1.88 8.47 -3.65
C VAL A 86 -1.77 6.96 -3.67
N GLU A 87 -0.90 6.45 -4.53
CA GLU A 87 -0.53 5.04 -4.58
C GLU A 87 0.22 4.63 -3.30
N ILE A 88 -0.20 3.52 -2.70
CA ILE A 88 0.36 3.00 -1.42
C ILE A 88 0.95 1.59 -1.54
N GLY A 89 0.65 0.85 -2.61
CA GLY A 89 1.15 -0.51 -2.77
C GLY A 89 0.52 -1.27 -3.93
N GLY A 90 0.91 -2.53 -4.06
CA GLY A 90 0.40 -3.48 -5.05
C GLY A 90 -0.34 -4.64 -4.38
N SER A 91 -1.21 -5.30 -5.14
CA SER A 91 -1.98 -6.46 -4.70
C SER A 91 -2.46 -7.31 -5.86
N GLY A 92 -2.90 -8.53 -5.59
CA GLY A 92 -3.55 -9.37 -6.59
C GLY A 92 -3.89 -10.76 -6.06
N MET A 93 -4.57 -11.55 -6.88
CA MET A 93 -4.77 -12.98 -6.59
C MET A 93 -3.48 -13.72 -6.90
N VAL A 94 -3.05 -14.64 -6.03
CA VAL A 94 -1.79 -15.37 -6.22
C VAL A 94 -1.87 -16.20 -7.50
N ASP A 95 -0.83 -16.10 -8.34
CA ASP A 95 -0.76 -16.85 -9.60
C ASP A 95 -0.70 -18.36 -9.32
N THR A 96 -1.39 -19.17 -10.14
CA THR A 96 -1.46 -20.62 -9.94
C THR A 96 -0.09 -21.28 -10.00
N ASN A 97 0.83 -20.77 -10.83
CA ASN A 97 2.19 -21.31 -10.93
C ASN A 97 2.97 -21.12 -9.62
N VAL A 98 2.68 -20.06 -8.84
CA VAL A 98 3.30 -19.83 -7.53
C VAL A 98 2.83 -20.87 -6.52
N LEU A 99 1.52 -21.15 -6.49
CA LEU A 99 0.95 -22.18 -5.61
C LEU A 99 1.50 -23.57 -5.95
N GLU A 100 1.52 -23.94 -7.23
CA GLU A 100 2.01 -25.23 -7.70
C GLU A 100 3.50 -25.42 -7.42
N SER A 101 4.31 -24.35 -7.58
CA SER A 101 5.74 -24.37 -7.23
C SER A 101 5.98 -24.60 -5.74
N CYS A 102 5.00 -24.29 -4.88
CA CYS A 102 5.03 -24.54 -3.44
C CYS A 102 4.35 -25.86 -3.04
N GLY A 103 3.89 -26.68 -4.00
CA GLY A 103 3.20 -27.94 -3.73
C GLY A 103 1.77 -27.77 -3.23
N ILE A 104 1.14 -26.62 -3.49
CA ILE A 104 -0.25 -26.32 -3.13
C ILE A 104 -1.12 -26.53 -4.38
N ASP A 105 -2.19 -27.32 -4.25
CA ASP A 105 -3.12 -27.59 -5.35
C ASP A 105 -3.96 -26.35 -5.70
N SER A 106 -3.67 -25.76 -6.86
CA SER A 106 -4.31 -24.55 -7.40
C SER A 106 -5.79 -24.74 -7.77
N GLN A 107 -6.27 -25.99 -7.86
CA GLN A 107 -7.68 -26.29 -8.10
C GLN A 107 -8.52 -26.25 -6.81
N ILE A 108 -7.88 -26.45 -5.66
CA ILE A 108 -8.53 -26.50 -4.34
C ILE A 108 -8.33 -25.18 -3.60
N TYR A 109 -7.09 -24.69 -3.62
CA TYR A 109 -6.67 -23.50 -2.88
C TYR A 109 -6.51 -22.31 -3.81
N THR A 110 -7.04 -21.18 -3.37
CA THR A 110 -6.80 -19.88 -3.98
C THR A 110 -6.27 -18.94 -2.91
N GLY A 111 -5.73 -17.80 -3.32
CA GLY A 111 -5.20 -16.85 -2.37
C GLY A 111 -5.01 -15.48 -2.96
N PHE A 112 -4.76 -14.51 -2.09
CA PHE A 112 -4.36 -13.18 -2.49
C PHE A 112 -3.08 -12.76 -1.78
N ALA A 113 -2.37 -11.85 -2.42
CA ALA A 113 -1.20 -11.19 -1.86
C ALA A 113 -1.31 -9.67 -1.99
N PHE A 114 -0.65 -8.97 -1.08
CA PHE A 114 -0.46 -7.53 -1.17
C PHE A 114 0.89 -7.11 -0.59
N GLY A 115 1.41 -5.99 -1.04
CA GLY A 115 2.69 -5.46 -0.60
C GLY A 115 2.70 -3.94 -0.56
N MET A 116 3.34 -3.38 0.47
CA MET A 116 3.45 -1.93 0.65
C MET A 116 4.75 -1.53 1.35
N GLY A 117 5.34 -0.42 0.90
CA GLY A 117 6.56 0.14 1.50
C GLY A 117 6.26 0.90 2.79
N ILE A 118 6.96 0.57 3.87
CA ILE A 118 6.75 1.15 5.19
C ILE A 118 7.16 2.63 5.20
N GLU A 119 8.30 2.98 4.63
CA GLU A 119 8.76 4.37 4.57
C GLU A 119 7.78 5.23 3.79
N ARG A 120 7.23 4.71 2.69
CA ARG A 120 6.24 5.44 1.88
C ARG A 120 5.00 5.78 2.70
N ILE A 121 4.46 4.81 3.42
CA ILE A 121 3.29 5.01 4.28
C ILE A 121 3.62 5.96 5.44
N THR A 122 4.79 5.80 6.05
CA THR A 122 5.27 6.62 7.17
C THR A 122 5.45 8.08 6.74
N MET A 123 6.01 8.32 5.56
CA MET A 123 6.12 9.66 4.97
C MET A 123 4.75 10.32 4.77
N LEU A 124 3.74 9.57 4.35
CA LEU A 124 2.37 10.10 4.21
C LEU A 124 1.74 10.39 5.58
N LYS A 125 1.84 9.46 6.52
CA LYS A 125 1.22 9.57 7.85
C LYS A 125 1.82 10.71 8.68
N TYR A 126 3.15 10.85 8.67
CA TYR A 126 3.88 11.84 9.47
C TYR A 126 4.35 13.06 8.67
N ARG A 127 3.98 13.16 7.38
CA ARG A 127 4.33 14.27 6.49
C ARG A 127 5.83 14.52 6.36
N ILE A 128 6.62 13.44 6.41
CA ILE A 128 8.07 13.48 6.25
C ILE A 128 8.39 13.69 4.76
N ARG A 129 9.17 14.73 4.46
CA ARG A 129 9.47 15.13 3.08
C ARG A 129 10.69 14.44 2.47
N ASP A 130 11.59 13.93 3.30
CA ASP A 130 12.85 13.33 2.87
C ASP A 130 13.04 11.93 3.44
N LEU A 131 13.20 10.97 2.53
CA LEU A 131 13.43 9.56 2.83
C LEU A 131 14.74 9.32 3.59
N ARG A 132 15.76 10.18 3.40
CA ARG A 132 17.09 10.00 4.04
C ARG A 132 17.04 10.09 5.57
N LEU A 133 16.04 10.79 6.10
CA LEU A 133 15.89 10.97 7.55
C LEU A 133 15.70 9.64 8.29
N PHE A 134 15.20 8.60 7.62
CA PHE A 134 15.05 7.28 8.22
C PHE A 134 16.38 6.55 8.44
N THR A 135 17.44 6.87 7.69
CA THR A 135 18.74 6.17 7.76
C THR A 135 19.86 7.01 8.36
N GLU A 136 19.71 8.34 8.40
CA GLU A 136 20.70 9.26 9.00
C GLU A 136 20.78 9.17 10.53
N ASN A 137 19.76 8.60 11.19
CA ASN A 137 19.69 8.44 12.66
C ASN A 137 19.90 9.76 13.45
N ASP A 138 19.46 10.90 12.89
CA ASP A 138 19.54 12.19 13.58
C ASP A 138 18.59 12.20 14.80
N VAL A 139 19.16 12.38 15.99
CA VAL A 139 18.41 12.44 17.25
C VAL A 139 17.32 13.53 17.23
N ARG A 140 17.51 14.62 16.48
CA ARG A 140 16.51 15.69 16.32
C ARG A 140 15.28 15.24 15.55
N PHE A 141 15.46 14.31 14.61
CA PHE A 141 14.35 13.70 13.88
C PHE A 141 13.63 12.67 14.76
N LEU A 142 14.39 11.81 15.44
CA LEU A 142 13.83 10.75 16.29
C LEU A 142 12.96 11.29 17.44
N ARG A 143 13.29 12.44 18.02
CA ARG A 143 12.53 13.07 19.12
C ARG A 143 11.16 13.64 18.72
N GLN A 144 10.79 13.63 17.43
CA GLN A 144 9.52 14.18 16.95
C GLN A 144 8.34 13.20 17.10
N PHE A 145 8.63 11.94 17.44
CA PHE A 145 7.69 10.83 17.52
C PHE A 145 7.81 10.14 18.88
#